data_AF-A0AAV8XJ11-F1
#
_entry.id   AF-A0AAV8XJ11-F1
#
_cell.length_a   1.000
_cell.length_b   1.000
_cell.length_c   1.000
_cell.angle_alpha   90.00
_cell.angle_beta   90.00
_cell.angle_gamma   90.00
#
_symmetry.space_group_name_H-M   'P 1'
#
loop_
_entity.id
_entity.type
_entity.pdbx_description
1 polymer ?
#
loop_
_entity_poly.entity_id
_entity_poly.type
_entity_poly.pdbx_seq_one_letter_code
_entity_poly.pdbx_strand_id
1 'polypeptide(L)'
;MNRINKRYFKYNGIHHYTENNFQPYEGTSMGYSLSPFIANLFMSKFETEVRDKFEYFPRVWFRYVDDIFAVFDIKAISLDNFVAKLNNRFPTIKCTYEVEHNEQLPFLDVLIIRKSENKLEFDVYRKETATIRYIPQRYIFCKTCHLIWVSI
;
A
#
# COMPACT_ATOMS: atom_id res chain seq x y z
N MET A 1 -34.08 1.11 -9.33
CA MET A 1 -34.09 2.25 -8.38
C MET A 1 -33.72 1.70 -7.01
N ASN A 2 -32.70 2.28 -6.35
CA ASN A 2 -32.12 1.95 -5.02
C ASN A 2 -31.40 0.58 -4.94
N ARG A 3 -30.07 0.45 -5.07
CA ARG A 3 -28.95 1.07 -4.30
C ARG A 3 -29.24 1.16 -2.81
N ILE A 4 -28.60 0.28 -2.02
CA ILE A 4 -27.69 0.56 -0.90
C ILE A 4 -27.16 -0.80 -0.40
N ASN A 5 -25.91 -1.13 -0.73
CA ASN A 5 -25.18 -2.24 -0.10
C ASN A 5 -24.52 -1.66 1.16
N LYS A 6 -25.24 -1.67 2.29
CA LYS A 6 -24.72 -1.25 3.60
C LYS A 6 -23.84 -2.39 4.14
N ARG A 7 -22.53 -2.19 4.15
CA ARG A 7 -21.59 -2.99 4.95
C ARG A 7 -20.71 -2.02 5.76
N TYR A 8 -20.53 -2.38 7.03
CA TYR A 8 -20.34 -1.46 8.15
C TYR A 8 -18.86 -1.11 8.41
N PHE A 9 -18.61 0.13 8.83
CA PHE A 9 -17.46 0.52 9.65
C PHE A 9 -17.98 0.96 11.02
N LYS A 10 -17.36 0.47 12.11
CA LYS A 10 -17.77 0.79 13.49
C LYS A 10 -16.94 1.96 14.02
N TYR A 11 -17.55 3.13 14.17
CA TYR A 11 -17.12 4.19 15.09
C TYR A 11 -18.40 4.73 15.77
N ASN A 12 -18.43 4.72 17.10
CA ASN A 12 -19.54 5.19 17.96
C ASN A 12 -20.89 4.43 17.89
N GLY A 13 -20.89 3.14 18.22
CA GLY A 13 -21.95 2.57 19.08
C GLY A 13 -23.35 2.27 18.52
N ILE A 14 -23.61 2.30 17.21
CA ILE A 14 -24.94 1.92 16.67
C ILE A 14 -24.89 0.53 16.03
N HIS A 15 -25.60 -0.42 16.65
CA HIS A 15 -25.67 -1.83 16.24
C HIS A 15 -26.88 -2.08 15.35
N HIS A 16 -26.68 -2.58 14.13
CA HIS A 16 -27.73 -3.26 13.35
C HIS A 16 -27.27 -4.70 13.09
N TYR A 17 -27.93 -5.65 13.76
CA TYR A 17 -27.71 -7.08 13.58
C TYR A 17 -28.49 -7.57 12.37
N THR A 18 -27.84 -8.33 11.48
CA THR A 18 -28.51 -9.31 10.62
C THR A 18 -27.68 -10.59 10.69
N GLU A 19 -28.34 -11.66 11.11
CA GLU A 19 -27.79 -13.00 11.26
C GLU A 19 -27.22 -13.50 9.93
N ASN A 20 -25.93 -13.84 9.93
CA ASN A 20 -25.35 -15.08 9.38
C ASN A 20 -23.84 -14.92 9.23
N ASN A 21 -23.10 -15.55 10.15
CA ASN A 21 -21.68 -15.91 10.07
C ASN A 21 -20.74 -14.86 9.45
N PHE A 22 -20.47 -13.78 10.17
CA PHE A 22 -19.40 -12.85 9.80
C PHE A 22 -18.14 -13.16 10.60
N GLN A 23 -17.10 -13.63 9.91
CA GLN A 23 -15.74 -13.53 10.44
C GLN A 23 -15.40 -12.04 10.60
N PRO A 24 -14.69 -11.62 11.66
CA PRO A 24 -14.18 -10.27 11.75
C PRO A 24 -13.21 -10.04 10.58
N TYR A 25 -13.63 -9.29 9.57
CA TYR A 25 -12.74 -8.93 8.47
C TYR A 25 -11.88 -7.75 8.95
N GLU A 26 -10.60 -8.00 9.20
CA GLU A 26 -9.62 -6.95 9.45
C GLU A 26 -9.23 -6.31 8.12
N GLY A 27 -9.80 -5.15 7.79
CA GLY A 27 -9.47 -4.43 6.56
C GLY A 27 -10.58 -3.50 6.06
N THR A 28 -10.25 -2.63 5.10
CA THR A 28 -11.23 -1.79 4.40
C THR A 28 -11.60 -2.44 3.07
N SER A 29 -12.87 -2.38 2.66
CA SER A 29 -13.27 -2.96 1.37
C SER A 29 -12.75 -2.10 0.21
N MET A 30 -12.03 -2.70 -0.73
CA MET A 30 -11.64 -2.06 -1.98
C MET A 30 -12.90 -1.63 -2.77
N GLY A 31 -12.92 -0.39 -3.27
CA GLY A 31 -14.05 0.18 -4.01
C GLY A 31 -15.08 0.98 -3.19
N TYR A 32 -14.94 1.06 -1.86
CA TYR A 32 -15.72 2.01 -1.06
C TYR A 32 -15.04 3.38 -1.01
N SER A 33 -15.79 4.46 -1.25
CA SER A 33 -15.22 5.81 -1.40
C SER A 33 -14.47 6.32 -0.19
N LEU A 34 -14.80 5.85 1.02
CA LEU A 34 -14.13 6.23 2.26
C LEU A 34 -13.00 5.27 2.65
N SER A 35 -12.90 4.09 2.02
CA SER A 35 -11.86 3.10 2.35
C SER A 35 -10.44 3.64 2.22
N PRO A 36 -10.06 4.38 1.15
CA PRO A 36 -8.72 4.94 1.03
C PRO A 36 -8.40 5.94 2.15
N PHE A 37 -9.39 6.71 2.59
CA PHE A 37 -9.23 7.66 3.69
C PHE A 37 -8.98 6.94 5.02
N ILE A 38 -9.77 5.92 5.33
CA ILE A 38 -9.61 5.12 6.56
C ILE A 38 -8.28 4.36 6.55
N ALA A 39 -7.90 3.78 5.41
CA ALA A 39 -6.61 3.11 5.24
C ALA A 39 -5.46 4.09 5.49
N ASN A 40 -5.51 5.29 4.91
CA ASN A 40 -4.50 6.32 5.13
C ASN A 40 -4.42 6.79 6.58
N LEU A 41 -5.55 6.93 7.27
CA LEU A 41 -5.58 7.30 8.68
C LEU A 41 -4.94 6.22 9.56
N PHE A 42 -5.27 4.96 9.29
CA PHE A 42 -4.68 3.82 9.99
C PHE A 42 -3.18 3.73 9.75
N MET A 43 -2.74 3.85 8.49
CA MET A 43 -1.31 3.84 8.13
C MET A 43 -0.56 5.02 8.76
N SER A 44 -1.16 6.21 8.84
CA SER A 44 -0.55 7.36 9.50
C SER A 44 -0.35 7.12 11.02
N LYS A 45 -1.32 6.48 11.67
CA LYS A 45 -1.18 6.07 13.08
C LYS A 45 -0.09 5.00 13.24
N PHE A 46 -0.05 4.01 12.35
CA PHE A 46 1.00 2.99 12.31
C PHE A 46 2.39 3.63 12.19
N GLU A 47 2.58 4.56 11.25
CA GLU A 47 3.86 5.27 11.05
C GLU A 47 4.29 6.05 12.29
N THR A 48 3.33 6.73 12.94
CA THR A 48 3.58 7.47 14.19
C THR A 48 4.03 6.52 15.30
N GLU A 49 3.34 5.39 15.47
CA GLU A 49 3.72 4.39 16.48
C GLU A 49 5.08 3.75 16.20
N VAL A 50 5.42 3.50 14.94
CA VAL A 50 6.75 2.99 14.55
C VAL A 50 7.82 4.03 14.90
N ARG A 51 7.60 5.29 14.55
CA ARG A 51 8.54 6.38 14.82
C ARG A 51 8.78 6.59 16.32
N ASP A 52 7.74 6.49 17.14
CA ASP A 52 7.85 6.77 18.57
C ASP A 52 8.39 5.58 19.39
N LYS A 53 8.14 4.33 18.94
CA LYS A 53 8.48 3.13 19.71
C LYS A 53 9.75 2.42 19.27
N PHE A 54 10.22 2.66 18.05
CA PHE A 54 11.42 2.02 17.54
C PHE A 54 12.64 2.88 17.86
N GLU A 55 13.70 2.24 18.36
CA GLU A 55 14.97 2.89 18.70
C GLU A 55 15.63 3.55 17.48
N TYR A 56 15.37 3.03 16.28
CA TYR A 56 15.86 3.56 15.02
C TYR A 56 14.69 3.80 14.07
N PHE A 57 14.68 4.99 13.47
CA PHE A 57 13.80 5.34 12.36
C PHE A 57 14.64 5.66 11.11
N PRO A 58 14.23 5.23 9.91
CA PRO A 58 14.97 5.48 8.68
C PRO A 58 15.23 6.97 8.41
N ARG A 59 16.34 7.28 7.74
CA ARG A 59 16.71 8.66 7.38
C ARG A 59 15.70 9.29 6.43
N VAL A 60 15.17 8.47 5.53
CA VAL A 60 14.12 8.84 4.58
C VAL A 60 13.01 7.83 4.75
N TRP A 61 11.77 8.31 4.78
CA TRP A 61 10.56 7.51 4.84
C TRP A 61 9.46 8.20 4.02
N PHE A 62 9.12 7.62 2.87
CA PHE A 62 8.04 8.08 2.01
C PHE A 62 7.04 6.96 1.80
N ARG A 63 5.77 7.24 2.02
CA ARG A 63 4.69 6.28 1.83
C ARG A 63 3.80 6.70 0.66
N TYR A 64 3.50 5.75 -0.21
CA TYR A 64 2.50 5.84 -1.25
C TYR A 64 1.43 4.77 -1.00
N VAL A 65 0.29 5.18 -0.43
CA VAL A 65 -0.78 4.27 0.00
C VAL A 65 -0.26 3.20 0.98
N ASP A 66 0.06 2.01 0.50
CA ASP A 66 0.60 0.85 1.22
C ASP A 66 2.11 0.62 0.99
N ASP A 67 2.67 1.14 -0.10
CA ASP A 67 4.10 1.02 -0.42
C ASP A 67 4.94 2.06 0.31
N ILE A 68 6.08 1.63 0.86
CA ILE A 68 6.99 2.50 1.63
C ILE A 68 8.38 2.45 0.99
N PHE A 69 8.88 3.63 0.61
CA PHE A 69 10.28 3.86 0.27
C PHE A 69 11.02 4.36 1.50
N ALA A 70 12.08 3.67 1.90
CA ALA A 70 12.86 4.05 3.07
C ALA A 70 14.36 3.87 2.86
N VAL A 71 15.15 4.80 3.43
CA VAL A 71 16.62 4.75 3.37
C VAL A 71 17.17 4.47 4.77
N PHE A 72 17.76 3.29 4.91
CA PHE A 72 18.35 2.80 6.16
C PHE A 72 19.88 2.95 6.15
N ASP A 73 20.45 3.15 7.34
CA ASP A 73 21.87 2.98 7.57
C ASP A 73 22.11 1.52 8.04
N ILE A 74 22.53 0.68 7.09
CA ILE A 74 22.83 -0.74 7.34
C ILE A 74 23.92 -0.98 8.38
N LYS A 75 24.74 0.03 8.72
CA LYS A 75 25.72 -0.09 9.81
C LYS A 75 25.10 0.12 11.18
N ALA A 76 23.99 0.87 11.24
CA ALA A 76 23.30 1.19 12.49
C ALA A 76 22.24 0.14 12.86
N ILE A 77 21.63 -0.53 11.86
CA ILE A 77 20.56 -1.50 12.11
C ILE A 77 20.54 -2.63 11.06
N SER A 78 20.21 -3.83 11.52
CA SER A 78 19.83 -4.96 10.64
C SER A 78 18.39 -4.81 10.19
N LEU A 79 18.17 -4.80 8.87
CA LEU A 79 16.84 -4.73 8.25
C LEU A 79 15.95 -5.90 8.67
N ASP A 80 16.49 -7.12 8.70
CA ASP A 80 15.76 -8.32 9.14
C ASP A 80 15.19 -8.15 10.55
N ASN A 81 16.01 -7.66 11.48
CA ASN A 81 15.59 -7.41 12.86
C ASN A 81 14.52 -6.31 12.95
N PHE A 82 14.65 -5.25 12.14
CA PHE A 82 13.66 -4.17 12.09
C PHE A 82 12.31 -4.69 11.59
N VAL A 83 12.29 -5.44 10.49
CA VAL A 83 11.07 -6.00 9.89
C VAL A 83 10.46 -7.08 10.77
N ALA A 84 11.27 -7.93 11.42
CA ALA A 84 10.78 -8.89 12.39
C ALA A 84 10.10 -8.20 13.58
N LYS A 85 10.67 -7.11 14.11
CA LYS A 85 10.04 -6.32 15.17
C LYS A 85 8.72 -5.69 14.71
N LEU A 86 8.67 -5.16 13.48
CA LEU A 86 7.43 -4.62 12.90
C LEU A 86 6.34 -5.69 12.80
N ASN A 87 6.65 -6.83 12.20
CA ASN A 87 5.70 -7.93 12.01
C ASN A 87 5.22 -8.52 13.34
N ASN A 88 6.08 -8.60 14.35
CA ASN A 88 5.68 -9.02 15.70
C ASN A 88 4.78 -8.01 16.39
N ARG A 89 5.00 -6.71 16.15
CA ARG A 89 4.22 -5.64 16.79
C ARG A 89 2.84 -5.48 16.16
N PHE A 90 2.76 -5.63 14.84
CA PHE A 90 1.55 -5.45 14.05
C PHE A 90 1.23 -6.76 13.32
N PRO A 91 0.74 -7.80 14.01
CA PRO A 91 0.51 -9.12 13.40
C PRO A 91 -0.51 -9.09 12.25
N THR A 92 -1.39 -8.09 12.22
CA THR A 92 -2.36 -7.83 11.14
C THR A 92 -1.69 -7.37 9.84
N ILE A 93 -0.50 -6.76 9.89
CA ILE A 93 0.22 -6.23 8.73
C ILE A 93 1.50 -7.03 8.54
N LYS A 94 1.65 -7.68 7.38
CA LYS A 94 2.90 -8.35 7.02
C LYS A 94 3.76 -7.42 6.18
N CYS A 95 4.75 -6.81 6.81
CA CYS A 95 5.79 -6.05 6.14
C CYS A 95 6.79 -7.01 5.49
N THR A 96 7.06 -6.78 4.21
CA THR A 96 8.16 -7.37 3.45
C THR A 96 8.99 -6.23 2.87
N TYR A 97 10.23 -6.50 2.47
CA TYR A 97 11.11 -5.48 1.93
C TYR A 97 11.94 -6.02 0.78
N GLU A 98 12.35 -5.12 -0.10
CA GLU A 98 13.32 -5.37 -1.16
C GLU A 98 14.49 -4.41 -0.95
N VAL A 99 15.71 -4.87 -1.22
CA VAL A 99 16.93 -4.06 -1.10
C VAL A 99 17.45 -3.72 -2.48
N GLU A 100 18.17 -2.60 -2.59
CA GLU A 100 18.83 -2.24 -3.84
C GLU A 100 19.79 -3.34 -4.29
N HIS A 101 19.76 -3.66 -5.59
CA HIS A 101 20.66 -4.61 -6.23
C HIS A 101 21.28 -3.96 -7.46
N ASN A 102 22.60 -4.05 -7.62
CA ASN A 102 23.34 -3.35 -8.69
C ASN A 102 23.01 -1.84 -8.75
N GLU A 103 22.95 -1.18 -7.59
CA GLU A 103 22.65 0.25 -7.45
C GLU A 103 21.25 0.64 -7.97
N GLN A 104 20.35 -0.33 -8.09
CA GLN A 104 19.00 -0.14 -8.64
C GLN A 104 17.96 -0.70 -7.66
N LEU A 105 16.85 0.03 -7.53
CA LEU A 105 15.71 -0.39 -6.73
C LEU A 105 14.41 -0.08 -7.48
N PRO A 106 13.63 -1.10 -7.87
CA PRO A 106 12.28 -0.86 -8.36
C PRO A 106 11.38 -0.37 -7.22
N PHE A 107 10.62 0.69 -7.48
CA PHE A 107 9.60 1.21 -6.57
C PHE A 107 8.40 1.70 -7.39
N LEU A 108 7.24 1.07 -7.22
CA LEU A 108 6.06 1.26 -8.07
C LEU A 108 6.41 1.04 -9.56
N ASP A 109 6.07 1.99 -10.43
CA ASP A 109 6.39 1.99 -11.87
C ASP A 109 7.70 2.73 -12.19
N VAL A 110 8.54 2.98 -11.17
CA VAL A 110 9.79 3.74 -11.29
C VAL A 110 10.99 2.89 -10.87
N LEU A 111 12.03 2.89 -11.68
CA LEU A 111 13.32 2.32 -11.36
C LEU A 111 14.21 3.42 -10.80
N ILE A 112 14.54 3.32 -9.51
CA ILE A 112 15.44 4.26 -8.85
C ILE A 112 16.86 3.76 -9.06
N ILE A 113 17.69 4.58 -9.71
CA ILE A 113 19.09 4.26 -10.02
C ILE A 113 19.99 5.18 -9.22
N ARG A 114 20.84 4.60 -8.37
CA ARG A 114 21.83 5.32 -7.61
C ARG A 114 23.06 5.56 -8.49
N LYS A 115 23.45 6.82 -8.63
CA LYS A 115 24.69 7.22 -9.32
C LYS A 115 25.74 7.67 -8.31
N SER A 116 26.98 7.79 -8.79
CA SER A 116 28.06 8.44 -8.05
C SER A 116 27.66 9.85 -7.61
N GLU A 117 28.28 10.34 -6.52
CA GLU A 117 28.07 11.70 -5.98
C GLU A 117 26.68 11.97 -5.38
N ASN A 118 26.02 10.98 -4.78
CA ASN A 118 24.70 11.12 -4.14
C ASN A 118 23.57 11.58 -5.08
N LYS A 119 23.70 11.31 -6.38
CA LYS A 119 22.64 11.60 -7.36
C LYS A 119 21.74 10.38 -7.56
N LEU A 120 20.45 10.63 -7.72
CA LEU A 120 19.45 9.63 -8.07
C LEU A 120 18.93 9.92 -9.48
N GLU A 121 18.93 8.90 -10.32
CA GLU A 121 18.24 8.89 -11.61
C GLU A 121 16.99 8.01 -11.50
N PHE A 122 15.99 8.34 -12.33
CA PHE A 122 14.72 7.62 -12.35
C PHE A 122 14.43 7.19 -13.78
N ASP A 123 14.08 5.92 -13.96
CA ASP A 123 13.62 5.38 -15.24
C ASP A 123 12.26 4.67 -15.04
N VAL A 124 11.59 4.31 -16.12
CA VAL A 124 10.33 3.56 -16.06
C VAL A 124 10.63 2.09 -15.75
N TYR A 125 10.18 1.59 -14.61
CA TYR A 125 10.29 0.17 -14.30
C TYR A 125 9.14 -0.61 -14.93
N ARG A 126 9.46 -1.73 -15.57
CA ARG A 126 8.48 -2.71 -16.03
C ARG A 126 8.93 -4.09 -15.57
N LYS A 127 8.07 -4.80 -14.85
CA LYS A 127 8.31 -6.21 -14.50
C LYS A 127 8.55 -7.02 -15.77
N GLU A 128 9.42 -8.03 -15.71
CA GLU A 128 9.71 -8.89 -16.87
C GLU A 128 8.44 -9.59 -17.42
N THR A 129 7.46 -9.82 -16.54
CA THR A 129 6.16 -10.40 -16.89
C THR A 129 5.17 -9.38 -17.46
N ALA A 130 5.53 -8.09 -17.56
CA ALA A 130 4.68 -7.05 -18.08
C ALA A 130 4.43 -7.29 -19.58
N THR A 131 3.29 -7.88 -19.90
CA THR A 131 2.83 -7.94 -21.27
C THR A 131 2.41 -6.52 -21.64
N ILE A 132 3.11 -5.87 -22.56
CA ILE A 132 2.76 -4.53 -23.07
C ILE A 132 1.48 -4.64 -23.89
N ARG A 133 0.35 -4.84 -23.21
CA ARG A 133 -0.98 -4.90 -23.77
C ARG A 133 -1.51 -3.47 -23.80
N TYR A 134 -1.34 -2.82 -24.94
CA TYR A 134 -2.04 -1.58 -25.20
C TYR A 134 -3.54 -1.87 -25.27
N ILE A 135 -4.35 -1.14 -24.51
CA ILE A 135 -5.81 -1.13 -24.71
C ILE A 135 -6.04 -0.32 -25.99
N PRO A 136 -6.50 -0.96 -27.10
CA PRO A 136 -6.71 -0.22 -28.33
C PRO A 136 -7.82 0.82 -28.12
N GLN A 137 -7.64 2.03 -28.65
CA GLN A 137 -8.61 3.13 -28.51
C GLN A 137 -10.04 2.75 -28.95
N ARG A 138 -10.20 1.74 -29.82
CA ARG A 138 -11.50 1.18 -30.23
C ARG A 138 -12.31 0.52 -29.10
N TYR A 139 -11.70 0.18 -27.97
CA TYR A 139 -12.41 -0.36 -26.79
C TYR A 139 -12.86 0.72 -25.80
N ILE A 140 -12.48 1.99 -26.01
CA ILE A 140 -12.79 3.11 -25.10
C ILE A 140 -14.06 3.88 -25.51
N PHE A 141 -14.56 3.71 -26.74
CA PHE A 141 -15.77 4.38 -27.22
C PHE A 141 -16.92 3.40 -27.50
N CYS A 142 -17.67 3.02 -26.46
CA CYS A 142 -19.07 2.65 -26.61
C CYS A 142 -19.93 3.89 -26.31
N LYS A 143 -20.53 4.51 -27.33
CA LYS A 143 -21.29 5.77 -27.22
C LYS A 143 -22.65 5.66 -26.48
N THR A 144 -22.97 4.54 -25.83
CA THR A 144 -24.32 4.34 -25.26
C THR A 144 -24.42 3.52 -23.96
N CYS A 145 -23.36 3.27 -23.19
CA CYS A 145 -23.50 2.47 -21.95
C CYS A 145 -22.65 2.97 -20.78
N HIS A 146 -23.28 3.07 -19.61
CA HIS A 146 -22.72 3.56 -18.35
C HIS A 146 -21.56 2.69 -17.83
N LEU A 147 -20.50 3.36 -17.34
CA LEU A 147 -19.34 2.75 -16.71
C LEU A 147 -19.75 2.04 -15.41
N ILE A 148 -19.66 0.72 -15.41
CA ILE A 148 -19.56 -0.10 -14.21
C ILE A 148 -18.25 -0.87 -14.33
N TRP A 149 -17.37 -0.71 -13.36
CA TRP A 149 -16.25 -1.62 -13.16
C TRP A 149 -16.20 -2.04 -11.69
N VAL A 150 -16.23 -3.36 -11.51
CA VAL A 150 -15.97 -4.12 -10.29
C VAL A 150 -14.68 -4.87 -10.60
N SER A 151 -13.68 -4.86 -9.71
CA SER A 151 -13.35 -6.05 -8.90
C SER A 151 -12.04 -5.92 -8.13
N ILE A 152 -12.05 -6.67 -7.02
CA ILE A 152 -11.03 -7.08 -6.02
C ILE A 152 -10.04 -5.98 -5.67
#